data_AF-A0A821CX41-F1
#
_entry.id   AF-A0A821CX41-F1
#
_cell.length_a   1.000
_cell.length_b   1.000
_cell.length_c   1.000
_cell.angle_alpha   90.00
_cell.angle_beta   90.00
_cell.angle_gamma   90.00
#
_symmetry.space_group_name_H-M   'P 1'
#
loop_
_entity.id
_entity.type
_entity.pdbx_description
1 polymer ?
#
loop_
_entity_poly.entity_id
_entity_poly.type
_entity_poly.pdbx_seq_one_letter_code
_entity_poly.pdbx_strand_id
1 'polypeptide(L)'
;GENTHPSFRHELNKSNRYGIFARDQPPQGFNENLYGTHPFYMVIEPNGEAFGVFIFNSNAQDYKFDEFDEDKAMFTYRTIGGILDVFVFSGPTPELVIRQYQSIIGNPY
;
A
#
# COMPACT_ATOMS: atom_id res chain seq x y z
N GLY A 1 -4.04 -1.90 -2.05
CA GLY A 1 -5.29 -1.75 -2.85
C GLY A 1 -6.33 -2.71 -2.32
N GLU A 2 -7.57 -2.66 -2.82
CA GLU A 2 -8.59 -3.59 -2.32
C GLU A 2 -8.30 -5.01 -2.84
N ASN A 3 -7.82 -5.85 -1.92
CA ASN A 3 -7.47 -7.25 -2.12
C ASN A 3 -7.83 -8.00 -0.82
N THR A 4 -8.04 -9.31 -0.90
CA THR A 4 -8.18 -10.15 0.31
C THR A 4 -6.79 -10.39 0.92
N HIS A 5 -6.54 -9.81 2.10
CA HIS A 5 -5.31 -10.02 2.87
C HIS A 5 -5.54 -11.01 4.02
N PRO A 6 -4.62 -11.98 4.25
CA PRO A 6 -4.77 -12.95 5.36
C PRO A 6 -4.52 -12.33 6.74
N SER A 7 -3.82 -11.20 6.80
CA SER A 7 -3.47 -10.48 8.02
C SER A 7 -3.35 -8.98 7.75
N PHE A 8 -3.47 -8.16 8.79
CA PHE A 8 -3.29 -6.72 8.69
C PHE A 8 -1.83 -6.33 8.34
N ARG A 9 -0.87 -6.90 9.07
CA ARG A 9 0.56 -6.78 8.73
C ARG A 9 0.83 -7.62 7.48
N HIS A 10 1.50 -7.03 6.50
CA HIS A 10 1.91 -7.74 5.29
C HIS A 10 3.03 -8.73 5.59
N GLU A 11 2.94 -9.91 4.97
CA GLU A 11 4.01 -10.90 4.97
C GLU A 11 5.04 -10.52 3.90
N LEU A 12 6.28 -10.27 4.31
CA LEU A 12 7.32 -9.71 3.43
C LEU A 12 8.15 -10.78 2.71
N ASN A 13 8.15 -12.02 3.22
CA ASN A 13 8.97 -13.13 2.74
C ASN A 13 8.29 -14.03 1.68
N LYS A 14 7.01 -13.80 1.36
CA LYS A 14 6.27 -14.67 0.42
C LYS A 14 6.37 -14.24 -1.03
N SER A 15 7.01 -13.12 -1.35
CA SER A 15 7.10 -12.60 -2.72
C SER A 15 5.73 -12.42 -3.40
N ASN A 16 4.67 -12.20 -2.61
CA ASN A 16 3.30 -12.10 -3.11
C ASN A 16 3.11 -10.81 -3.90
N ARG A 17 2.51 -10.93 -5.09
CA ARG A 17 2.15 -9.79 -5.93
C ARG A 17 0.65 -9.55 -5.87
N TYR A 18 0.27 -8.29 -5.69
CA TYR A 18 -1.11 -7.85 -5.55
C TYR A 18 -1.44 -6.86 -6.68
N GLY A 19 -2.44 -7.21 -7.49
CA GLY A 19 -2.96 -6.31 -8.52
C GLY A 19 -3.79 -5.19 -7.89
N ILE A 20 -3.68 -4.00 -8.45
CA ILE A 20 -4.51 -2.83 -8.11
C ILE A 20 -5.16 -2.33 -9.41
N PHE A 21 -6.43 -2.67 -9.58
CA PHE A 21 -7.29 -2.13 -10.62
C PHE A 21 -8.74 -2.46 -10.27
N ALA A 22 -9.65 -1.49 -10.33
CA ALA A 22 -11.04 -1.71 -9.96
C ALA A 22 -11.67 -2.83 -10.80
N ARG A 23 -12.22 -3.85 -10.14
CA ARG A 23 -12.86 -5.01 -10.77
C ARG A 23 -14.05 -5.47 -9.91
N ASP A 24 -15.15 -5.78 -10.57
CA ASP A 24 -16.26 -6.49 -9.92
C ASP A 24 -15.83 -7.94 -9.67
N GLN A 25 -15.35 -8.20 -8.46
CA GLN A 25 -14.88 -9.50 -8.01
C GLN A 25 -15.19 -9.65 -6.52
N PRO A 26 -15.86 -10.72 -6.10
CA PRO A 26 -16.09 -10.97 -4.68
C PRO A 26 -14.78 -11.34 -3.95
N PRO A 27 -14.66 -11.06 -2.64
CA PRO A 27 -13.44 -11.30 -1.85
C PRO A 27 -13.25 -12.79 -1.50
N GLN A 28 -13.14 -13.64 -2.52
CA GLN A 28 -13.01 -15.09 -2.38
C GLN A 28 -11.61 -15.61 -2.77
N GLY A 29 -10.95 -14.93 -3.72
CA GLY A 29 -9.63 -15.30 -4.19
C GLY A 29 -8.48 -14.71 -3.35
N PHE A 30 -7.31 -15.31 -3.49
CA PHE A 30 -6.06 -14.80 -2.94
C PHE A 30 -5.39 -13.86 -3.94
N ASN A 31 -4.95 -12.68 -3.49
CA ASN A 31 -4.23 -11.66 -4.29
C ASN A 31 -5.00 -11.12 -5.52
N GLU A 32 -6.31 -11.31 -5.58
CA GLU A 32 -7.14 -10.74 -6.65
C GLU A 32 -7.42 -9.25 -6.39
N ASN A 33 -7.38 -8.44 -7.44
CA ASN A 33 -7.88 -7.07 -7.39
C ASN A 33 -9.40 -7.06 -7.29
N LEU A 34 -9.92 -6.23 -6.39
CA LEU A 34 -11.34 -6.08 -6.08
C LEU A 34 -11.84 -4.69 -6.52
N TYR A 35 -12.84 -4.14 -5.83
CA TYR A 35 -13.59 -2.97 -6.26
C TYR A 35 -12.77 -1.67 -6.23
N GLY A 36 -11.89 -1.52 -5.24
CA GLY A 36 -11.20 -0.28 -4.92
C GLY A 36 -9.73 -0.22 -5.31
N THR A 37 -9.26 0.98 -5.63
CA THR A 37 -7.86 1.30 -5.93
C THR A 37 -7.30 2.20 -4.83
N HIS A 38 -6.44 1.62 -3.99
CA HIS A 38 -5.80 2.30 -2.85
C HIS A 38 -4.29 2.03 -2.83
N PRO A 39 -3.49 2.81 -3.56
CA PRO A 39 -2.03 2.73 -3.56
C PRO A 39 -1.41 3.53 -2.40
N PHE A 40 -1.79 3.17 -1.18
CA PHE A 40 -1.23 3.71 0.07
C PHE A 40 -0.78 2.55 0.96
N TYR A 41 0.38 2.71 1.61
CA TYR A 41 0.84 1.81 2.66
C TYR A 41 1.53 2.59 3.78
N MET A 42 1.60 1.98 4.96
CA MET A 42 2.25 2.53 6.13
C MET A 42 3.28 1.54 6.68
N VAL A 43 4.37 2.08 7.20
CA VAL A 43 5.42 1.33 7.88
C VAL A 43 5.54 1.88 9.31
N ILE A 44 5.68 0.95 10.27
CA ILE A 44 6.03 1.25 11.65
C ILE A 44 7.46 0.77 11.84
N GLU A 45 8.33 1.67 12.26
CA GLU A 45 9.74 1.42 12.50
C GLU A 45 9.98 0.75 13.87
N PRO A 46 11.13 0.10 14.10
CA PRO A 46 11.42 -0.56 15.38
C PRO A 46 11.39 0.36 16.61
N ASN A 47 11.62 1.65 16.42
CA ASN A 47 11.54 2.68 17.46
C ASN A 47 10.10 3.16 17.76
N GLY A 48 9.10 2.67 17.02
CA GLY A 48 7.70 3.04 17.13
C GLY A 48 7.28 4.25 16.28
N GLU A 49 8.22 4.90 15.59
CA GLU A 49 7.90 5.95 14.62
C GLU A 49 7.22 5.34 13.38
N ALA A 50 6.48 6.16 12.63
CA ALA A 50 5.76 5.70 11.46
C ALA A 50 5.95 6.62 10.26
N PHE A 51 5.88 6.03 9.08
CA PHE A 51 5.73 6.79 7.85
C PHE A 51 4.74 6.12 6.90
N GLY A 52 4.10 6.94 6.07
CA GLY A 52 3.17 6.51 5.04
C GLY A 52 3.66 6.92 3.67
N VAL A 53 3.35 6.11 2.67
CA VAL A 53 3.63 6.42 1.26
C VAL A 53 2.35 6.27 0.48
N PHE A 54 1.99 7.33 -0.25
CA PHE A 54 0.88 7.34 -1.20
C PHE A 54 1.42 7.57 -2.60
N ILE A 55 1.01 6.73 -3.54
CA ILE A 55 1.36 6.89 -4.96
C ILE A 55 0.11 7.35 -5.69
N PHE A 56 0.07 8.62 -6.10
CA PHE A 56 -1.10 9.19 -6.75
C PHE A 56 -1.15 8.80 -8.22
N ASN A 57 -1.64 7.58 -8.47
CA ASN A 57 -1.77 7.00 -9.81
C ASN A 57 -3.06 6.16 -9.87
N SER A 58 -3.72 6.17 -11.04
CA SER A 58 -4.99 5.46 -11.27
C SER A 58 -4.94 4.46 -12.43
N ASN A 59 -3.79 4.29 -13.08
CA ASN A 59 -3.60 3.25 -14.10
C ASN A 59 -3.63 1.87 -13.43
N ALA A 60 -3.63 0.79 -14.21
CA ALA A 60 -3.48 -0.55 -13.64
C ALA A 60 -2.06 -0.71 -13.05
N GLN A 61 -2.01 -1.24 -11.83
CA GLN A 61 -0.80 -1.27 -11.01
C GLN A 61 -0.66 -2.63 -10.36
N ASP A 62 0.54 -2.93 -9.90
CA ASP A 62 0.76 -3.97 -8.93
C ASP A 62 1.84 -3.56 -7.92
N TYR A 63 1.80 -4.20 -6.76
CA TYR A 63 2.86 -4.12 -5.78
C TYR A 63 3.28 -5.51 -5.33
N LYS A 64 4.52 -5.60 -4.87
CA LYS A 64 5.12 -6.80 -4.32
C LYS A 64 6.03 -6.43 -3.16
N PHE A 65 5.96 -7.22 -2.09
CA PHE A 65 6.95 -7.21 -1.03
C PHE A 65 7.86 -8.42 -1.21
N ASP A 66 9.16 -8.16 -1.17
CA ASP A 66 10.22 -9.16 -1.24
C ASP A 66 11.12 -9.05 -0.03
N GLU A 67 11.62 -10.19 0.44
CA GLU A 67 12.73 -10.23 1.36
C GLU A 67 14.01 -9.91 0.58
N PHE A 68 14.72 -8.88 1.03
CA PHE A 68 15.99 -8.46 0.44
C PHE A 68 17.19 -9.04 1.23
N ASP A 69 17.05 -9.13 2.55
CA ASP A 69 18.03 -9.62 3.53
C ASP A 69 17.27 -10.07 4.79
N GLU A 70 17.90 -10.78 5.74
CA GLU A 70 17.24 -11.43 6.90
C GLU A 70 16.29 -10.49 7.68
N ASP A 71 16.52 -9.17 7.65
CA ASP A 71 15.69 -8.14 8.30
C ASP A 71 15.24 -6.99 7.37
N LYS A 72 15.47 -7.10 6.06
CA LYS A 72 15.16 -6.00 5.11
C LYS A 72 14.14 -6.46 4.09
N ALA A 73 13.11 -5.64 3.92
CA ALA A 73 12.13 -5.84 2.86
C ALA A 73 12.31 -4.82 1.75
N MET A 74 12.11 -5.27 0.52
CA MET A 74 12.02 -4.44 -0.67
C MET A 74 10.56 -4.32 -1.10
N PHE A 75 10.09 -3.10 -1.29
CA PHE A 75 8.80 -2.82 -1.91
C PHE A 75 9.01 -2.51 -3.39
N THR A 76 8.39 -3.30 -4.26
CA THR A 76 8.39 -3.06 -5.71
C THR A 76 7.00 -2.61 -6.14
N TYR A 77 6.91 -1.43 -6.72
CA TYR A 77 5.70 -0.90 -7.34
C TYR A 77 5.86 -0.85 -8.86
N ARG A 78 4.82 -1.28 -9.58
CA ARG A 78 4.76 -1.19 -11.05
C ARG A 78 3.43 -0.62 -11.48
N THR A 79 3.45 0.27 -12.45
CA THR A 79 2.25 0.80 -13.11
C THR A 79 2.41 0.71 -14.61
N ILE A 80 1.31 0.52 -15.34
CA ILE A 80 1.30 0.48 -16.81
C ILE A 80 1.34 1.87 -17.45
N GLY A 81 1.26 2.95 -16.66
CA GLY A 81 1.29 4.32 -17.20
C GLY A 81 1.06 5.40 -16.15
N GLY A 82 0.83 6.61 -16.63
CA GLY A 82 0.78 7.81 -15.80
C GLY A 82 2.18 8.26 -15.39
N ILE A 83 2.25 9.05 -14.31
CA ILE A 83 3.49 9.49 -13.70
C ILE A 83 3.68 8.83 -12.34
N LEU A 84 4.92 8.84 -11.83
CA LEU A 84 5.20 8.53 -10.44
C LEU A 84 5.09 9.82 -9.63
N ASP A 85 3.86 10.11 -9.18
CA ASP A 85 3.57 11.18 -8.22
C ASP A 85 3.48 10.57 -6.82
N VAL A 86 4.42 10.90 -5.94
CA VAL A 86 4.64 10.18 -4.67
C VAL A 86 4.63 11.16 -3.51
N PHE A 87 3.77 10.88 -2.52
CA PHE A 87 3.67 11.61 -1.28
C PHE A 87 4.21 10.74 -0.14
N VAL A 88 5.10 11.31 0.66
CA VAL A 88 5.65 10.68 1.87
C VAL A 88 5.19 11.46 3.08
N PHE A 89 4.63 10.75 4.05
CA PHE A 89 4.06 11.29 5.28
C PHE A 89 4.90 10.81 6.45
N SER A 90 5.61 11.71 7.12
CA SER A 90 6.42 11.40 8.30
C SER A 90 5.70 11.94 9.53
N GLY A 91 4.99 11.05 10.23
CA GLY A 91 4.30 11.35 11.48
C GLY A 91 4.87 10.46 12.57
N PRO A 92 5.32 10.98 13.73
CA PRO A 92 5.97 10.15 14.74
C PRO A 92 5.05 9.07 15.32
N THR A 93 3.74 9.10 15.02
CA THR A 93 2.80 8.02 15.34
C THR A 93 1.98 7.64 14.10
N PRO A 94 1.49 6.39 14.00
CA PRO A 94 0.60 5.94 12.92
C PRO A 94 -0.62 6.86 12.71
N GLU A 95 -1.20 7.39 13.78
CA GLU A 95 -2.35 8.29 13.71
C GLU A 95 -2.00 9.62 13.03
N LEU A 96 -0.80 10.15 13.30
CA LEU A 96 -0.34 11.37 12.65
C LEU A 96 -0.10 11.15 11.15
N VAL A 97 0.43 9.99 10.77
CA VAL A 97 0.57 9.61 9.36
C VAL A 97 -0.80 9.59 8.67
N ILE A 98 -1.82 8.96 9.28
CA ILE A 98 -3.17 8.96 8.71
C ILE A 98 -3.77 10.36 8.62
N ARG A 99 -3.58 11.21 9.65
CA ARG A 99 -4.06 12.61 9.61
C ARG A 99 -3.41 13.41 8.48
N GLN A 100 -2.10 13.25 8.27
CA GLN A 100 -1.40 13.90 7.17
C GLN A 100 -1.91 13.38 5.81
N TYR A 101 -2.10 12.08 5.66
CA TYR A 101 -2.70 11.49 4.47
C TYR A 101 -4.10 12.05 4.17
N GLN A 102 -4.99 12.08 5.18
CA GLN A 102 -6.34 12.63 5.06
C GLN A 102 -6.35 14.14 4.75
N SER A 103 -5.36 14.89 5.22
CA SER A 103 -5.23 16.31 4.88
C SER A 103 -5.00 16.56 3.38
N ILE A 104 -4.46 15.57 2.67
CA ILE A 104 -4.25 15.59 1.22
C ILE A 104 -5.46 15.05 0.45
N ILE A 105 -5.99 13.89 0.86
CA ILE A 105 -7.05 13.20 0.11
C ILE A 105 -8.47 13.63 0.47
N GLY A 106 -8.63 14.39 1.56
CA GLY A 106 -9.92 14.77 2.13
C GLY A 106 -10.28 13.93 3.36
N ASN A 107 -11.03 14.55 4.28
CA ASN A 107 -11.53 13.89 5.47
C ASN A 107 -12.77 13.03 5.14
N PRO A 108 -13.03 11.96 5.90
CA PRO A 108 -14.29 11.22 5.85
C PRO A 108 -15.50 12.14 6.10
N TYR A 109 -16.65 11.80 5.50
CA TYR A 109 -17.93 12.47 5.70
C TYR A 109 -18.49 12.23 7.10
#